data_AF-A0AA35XU37-F1
#
_entry.id   AF-A0AA35XU37-F1
#
_cell.length_a   1.000
_cell.length_b   1.000
_cell.length_c   1.000
_cell.angle_alpha   90.00
_cell.angle_beta   90.00
_cell.angle_gamma   90.00
#
_symmetry.space_group_name_H-M   'P 1'
#
loop_
_entity.id
_entity.type
_entity.pdbx_description
1 polymer ?
#
loop_
_entity_poly.entity_id
_entity_poly.type
_entity_poly.pdbx_seq_one_letter_code
_entity_poly.pdbx_strand_id
1 'polypeptide(L)'
;MGCPVFNRDAYEVTVMEETLPLSALNQYAYCPRRCYLIHAEGEFKDNVHTIRGTLEHERVDRSHSRGQGNIRIEYALPVWSDTLGLSGRCDVVEFHPDGAIYPVEYKHGKRKRWINDDLQLAAQALCLEEMTGKPVARGAIFHQQSKRRREVVITETLKQAVREAAKSIRITLNGAKCPPPLQTPHSGRCGECSLRTICEPEMVGAAPVLSDIAKTLFEPEEDLP
;
A
#
# COMPACT_ATOMS: atom_id res chain seq x y z
N MET A 1 -46.90 29.19 -26.91
CA MET A 1 -46.45 28.34 -25.79
C MET A 1 -45.17 27.65 -26.25
N GLY A 2 -44.02 28.23 -25.93
CA GLY A 2 -42.71 27.67 -26.26
C GLY A 2 -42.26 26.73 -25.16
N CYS A 3 -41.91 25.51 -25.53
CA CYS A 3 -41.32 24.52 -24.63
C CYS A 3 -39.85 24.89 -24.39
N PRO A 4 -39.36 24.91 -23.14
CA PRO A 4 -37.96 25.24 -22.88
C PRO A 4 -37.06 24.09 -23.34
N VAL A 5 -36.13 24.42 -24.23
CA VAL A 5 -35.04 23.55 -24.66
C VAL A 5 -34.11 23.39 -23.46
N PHE A 6 -34.10 22.21 -22.82
CA PHE A 6 -33.13 21.92 -21.77
C PHE A 6 -31.76 21.74 -22.41
N ASN A 7 -30.90 22.72 -22.14
CA ASN A 7 -29.52 22.79 -22.60
C ASN A 7 -28.73 21.58 -22.09
N ARG A 8 -28.08 20.84 -22.99
CA ARG A 8 -27.37 19.57 -22.71
C ARG A 8 -25.91 19.76 -22.29
N ASP A 9 -25.45 21.00 -22.15
CA ASP A 9 -24.04 21.33 -21.95
C ASP A 9 -23.79 21.89 -20.55
N ALA A 10 -23.79 21.01 -19.53
CA ALA A 10 -23.17 21.25 -18.21
C ALA A 10 -23.17 19.97 -17.36
N TYR A 11 -22.60 18.88 -17.86
CA TYR A 11 -22.06 17.85 -16.97
C TYR A 11 -20.55 17.94 -17.08
N GLU A 12 -19.99 18.91 -16.36
CA GLU A 12 -18.59 18.87 -15.99
C GLU A 12 -18.46 17.63 -15.10
N VAL A 13 -18.01 16.52 -15.70
CA VAL A 13 -17.59 15.34 -14.93
C VAL A 13 -16.35 15.81 -14.19
N THR A 14 -16.55 16.31 -12.98
CA THR A 14 -15.48 16.46 -12.01
C THR A 14 -14.99 15.05 -11.77
N VAL A 15 -13.93 14.65 -12.49
CA VAL A 15 -13.21 13.41 -12.24
C VAL A 15 -12.72 13.56 -10.80
N MET A 16 -13.46 12.98 -9.86
CA MET A 16 -12.97 12.82 -8.50
C MET A 16 -11.62 12.13 -8.66
N GLU A 17 -10.53 12.79 -8.26
CA GLU A 17 -9.22 12.16 -8.27
C GLU A 17 -9.37 10.79 -7.59
N GLU A 18 -9.08 9.73 -8.34
CA GLU A 18 -9.32 8.37 -7.88
C GLU A 18 -8.55 8.17 -6.56
N THR A 19 -9.27 7.83 -5.50
CA THR A 19 -8.67 7.71 -4.17
C THR A 19 -7.66 6.57 -4.18
N LEU A 20 -6.44 6.85 -3.72
CA LEU A 20 -5.41 5.84 -3.65
C LEU A 20 -5.67 4.90 -2.46
N PRO A 21 -5.66 3.57 -2.67
CA PRO A 21 -5.81 2.64 -1.57
C PRO A 21 -4.57 2.69 -0.66
N LEU A 22 -4.76 2.64 0.65
CA LEU A 22 -3.67 2.63 1.64
C LEU A 22 -2.66 1.49 1.40
N SER A 23 -3.11 0.37 0.85
CA SER A 23 -2.24 -0.74 0.45
C SER A 23 -1.22 -0.34 -0.61
N ALA A 24 -1.52 0.63 -1.49
CA ALA A 24 -0.60 1.10 -2.52
C ALA A 24 0.67 1.71 -1.91
N LEU A 25 0.57 2.39 -0.76
CA LEU A 25 1.72 2.94 -0.04
C LEU A 25 2.66 1.81 0.41
N ASN A 26 2.09 0.71 0.90
CA ASN A 26 2.86 -0.49 1.24
C ASN A 26 3.56 -1.06 -0.02
N GLN A 27 2.80 -1.24 -1.11
CA GLN A 27 3.35 -1.81 -2.34
C GLN A 27 4.47 -0.96 -2.92
N TYR A 28 4.28 0.36 -2.97
CA TYR A 28 5.22 1.32 -3.52
C TYR A 28 6.52 1.38 -2.72
N ALA A 29 6.42 1.49 -1.40
CA ALA A 29 7.59 1.48 -0.51
C ALA A 29 8.38 0.16 -0.59
N TYR A 30 7.70 -0.95 -0.88
CA TYR A 30 8.35 -2.22 -1.17
C TYR A 30 9.02 -2.23 -2.54
N CYS A 31 8.32 -1.84 -3.60
CA CYS A 31 8.85 -1.71 -4.95
C CYS A 31 7.86 -0.91 -5.84
N PRO A 32 8.28 0.21 -6.46
CA PRO A 32 7.44 0.99 -7.36
C PRO A 32 6.85 0.18 -8.52
N ARG A 33 7.66 -0.72 -9.11
CA ARG A 33 7.19 -1.64 -10.15
C ARG A 33 6.11 -2.57 -9.62
N ARG A 34 6.28 -3.14 -8.43
CA ARG A 34 5.26 -4.00 -7.80
C ARG A 34 3.95 -3.24 -7.57
N CYS A 35 4.03 -1.98 -7.13
CA CYS A 35 2.85 -1.12 -7.00
C CYS A 35 2.14 -0.93 -8.34
N TYR A 36 2.88 -0.66 -9.41
CA TYR A 36 2.32 -0.52 -10.75
C TYR A 36 1.64 -1.80 -11.24
N LEU A 37 2.32 -2.95 -11.15
CA LEU A 37 1.74 -4.22 -11.56
C LEU A 37 0.41 -4.50 -10.84
N ILE A 38 0.36 -4.27 -9.52
CA ILE A 38 -0.86 -4.50 -8.71
C ILE A 38 -1.97 -3.51 -9.06
N HIS A 39 -1.67 -2.21 -9.09
CA HIS A 39 -2.69 -1.16 -9.10
C HIS A 39 -3.02 -0.62 -10.49
N ALA A 40 -2.12 -0.72 -11.47
CA ALA A 40 -2.36 -0.30 -12.86
C ALA A 40 -2.67 -1.50 -13.76
N GLU A 41 -1.97 -2.62 -13.60
CA GLU A 41 -2.15 -3.81 -14.47
C GLU A 41 -3.10 -4.86 -13.88
N GLY A 42 -3.53 -4.70 -12.63
CA GLY A 42 -4.46 -5.63 -11.97
C GLY A 42 -3.83 -6.98 -11.59
N GLU A 43 -2.51 -7.04 -11.49
CA GLU A 43 -1.78 -8.26 -11.14
C GLU A 43 -1.92 -8.55 -9.64
N PHE A 44 -2.91 -9.35 -9.28
CA PHE A 44 -3.10 -9.86 -7.93
C PHE A 44 -2.82 -11.36 -7.91
N LYS A 45 -1.80 -11.76 -7.15
CA LYS A 45 -1.72 -13.15 -6.70
C LYS A 45 -2.65 -13.27 -5.49
N ASP A 46 -3.69 -14.09 -5.60
CA ASP A 46 -4.67 -14.34 -4.55
C ASP A 46 -4.00 -14.43 -3.17
N ASN A 47 -4.19 -13.40 -2.35
CA ASN A 47 -4.00 -13.56 -0.93
C ASN A 47 -5.30 -14.18 -0.42
N VAL A 48 -5.22 -15.45 -0.04
CA VAL A 48 -6.31 -16.30 0.51
C VAL A 48 -6.83 -15.79 1.87
N HIS A 49 -6.90 -14.48 2.10
CA HIS A 49 -7.04 -13.89 3.42
C HIS A 49 -8.17 -12.86 3.46
N THR A 50 -9.30 -13.22 2.88
CA THR A 50 -10.60 -12.59 3.18
C THR A 50 -11.36 -13.37 4.27
N ILE A 51 -10.96 -14.59 4.62
CA ILE A 51 -11.75 -15.50 5.47
C ILE A 51 -11.39 -15.45 6.96
N ARG A 52 -10.27 -14.82 7.35
CA ARG A 52 -9.81 -14.82 8.76
C ARG A 52 -10.26 -13.61 9.59
N GLY A 53 -10.61 -12.49 8.94
CA GLY A 53 -11.12 -11.30 9.62
C GLY A 53 -12.40 -11.59 10.41
N THR A 54 -13.27 -12.44 9.88
CA THR A 54 -14.56 -12.78 10.50
C THR A 54 -14.42 -13.60 11.79
N LEU A 55 -13.33 -14.36 11.98
CA LEU A 55 -13.14 -15.24 13.15
C LEU A 55 -12.44 -14.56 14.33
N GLU A 56 -11.76 -13.42 14.13
CA GLU A 56 -11.21 -12.61 15.24
C GLU A 56 -12.22 -11.60 15.79
N HIS A 57 -13.27 -11.25 15.02
CA HIS A 57 -14.39 -10.43 15.49
C HIS A 57 -15.10 -11.07 16.72
N GLU A 58 -15.17 -12.40 16.80
CA GLU A 58 -15.91 -13.09 17.87
C GLU A 58 -15.09 -13.40 19.14
N ARG A 59 -13.75 -13.32 19.08
CA ARG A 59 -12.90 -13.80 20.19
C ARG A 59 -12.36 -12.71 21.12
N VAL A 60 -12.30 -11.46 20.69
CA VAL A 60 -11.62 -10.40 21.49
C VAL A 60 -12.57 -9.56 22.33
N ASP A 61 -13.89 -9.75 22.20
CA ASP A 61 -14.86 -9.33 23.22
C ASP A 61 -14.62 -10.01 24.59
N ARG A 62 -13.75 -11.03 24.67
CA ARG A 62 -13.47 -11.77 25.91
C ARG A 62 -11.99 -12.11 26.14
N SER A 63 -11.07 -11.14 26.08
CA SER A 63 -9.79 -11.29 26.82
C SER A 63 -8.97 -10.00 26.94
N HIS A 64 -9.42 -9.04 27.74
CA HIS A 64 -8.52 -8.09 28.43
C HIS A 64 -8.98 -7.86 29.88
N SER A 65 -9.25 -8.95 30.61
CA SER A 65 -9.43 -8.88 32.06
C SER A 65 -8.09 -9.13 32.75
N ARG A 66 -7.39 -8.04 33.12
CA ARG A 66 -6.65 -7.85 34.38
C ARG A 66 -5.75 -6.60 34.27
N GLY A 67 -6.33 -5.42 34.43
CA GLY A 67 -5.60 -4.27 35.00
C GLY A 67 -5.59 -2.92 34.27
N GLN A 68 -6.15 -2.76 33.08
CA GLN A 68 -6.21 -1.43 32.41
C GLN A 68 -7.59 -1.15 31.83
N GLY A 69 -7.98 0.12 31.91
CA GLY A 69 -9.35 0.62 31.80
C GLY A 69 -10.05 0.42 30.46
N ASN A 70 -11.21 1.06 30.35
CA ASN A 70 -12.25 0.94 29.31
C ASN A 70 -11.76 1.32 27.88
N ILE A 71 -10.84 0.55 27.29
CA ILE A 71 -10.38 0.74 25.90
C ILE A 71 -11.46 0.22 24.95
N ARG A 72 -11.96 1.09 24.07
CA ARG A 72 -12.87 0.69 22.99
C ARG A 72 -12.04 0.24 21.79
N ILE A 73 -12.39 -0.91 21.22
CA ILE A 73 -11.67 -1.49 20.08
C ILE A 73 -12.60 -1.53 18.88
N GLU A 74 -12.15 -1.00 17.75
CA GLU A 74 -12.85 -1.11 16.46
C GLU A 74 -12.06 -2.02 15.53
N TYR A 75 -12.73 -2.99 14.92
CA TYR A 75 -12.16 -3.91 13.96
C TYR A 75 -12.52 -3.51 12.53
N ALA A 76 -11.59 -3.73 11.61
CA ALA A 76 -11.81 -3.51 10.18
C ALA A 76 -12.37 -2.10 9.87
N LEU A 77 -11.96 -1.08 10.64
CA LEU A 77 -12.47 0.28 10.57
C LEU A 77 -12.10 0.90 9.21
N PRO A 78 -13.08 1.27 8.37
CA PRO A 78 -12.82 2.04 7.16
C PRO A 78 -12.25 3.41 7.51
N VAL A 79 -11.21 3.84 6.80
CA VAL A 79 -10.54 5.12 7.02
C VAL A 79 -10.24 5.82 5.70
N TRP A 80 -10.27 7.14 5.71
CA TRP A 80 -9.97 7.96 4.53
C TRP A 80 -9.35 9.31 4.91
N SER A 81 -8.71 9.92 3.92
CA SER A 81 -8.17 11.28 3.96
C SER A 81 -8.51 11.93 2.63
N ASP A 82 -9.41 12.92 2.65
CA ASP A 82 -9.76 13.67 1.45
C ASP A 82 -8.58 14.56 1.05
N THR A 83 -7.89 15.12 2.05
CA THR A 83 -6.70 15.96 1.86
C THR A 83 -5.57 15.24 1.12
N LEU A 84 -5.36 13.95 1.39
CA LEU A 84 -4.33 13.14 0.74
C LEU A 84 -4.89 12.26 -0.38
N GLY A 85 -6.21 12.27 -0.60
CA GLY A 85 -6.94 11.35 -1.46
C GLY A 85 -6.58 9.89 -1.18
N LEU A 86 -6.57 9.48 0.09
CA LEU A 86 -6.27 8.11 0.52
C LEU A 86 -7.52 7.45 1.09
N SER A 87 -7.69 6.15 0.85
CA SER A 87 -8.78 5.37 1.45
C SER A 87 -8.36 3.93 1.74
N GLY A 88 -8.98 3.31 2.73
CA GLY A 88 -8.69 1.91 3.06
C GLY A 88 -9.29 1.50 4.39
N ARG A 89 -8.58 0.61 5.09
CA ARG A 89 -9.03 0.00 6.34
C ARG A 89 -7.89 -0.10 7.34
N CYS A 90 -8.20 0.12 8.61
CA CYS A 90 -7.37 -0.31 9.74
C CYS A 90 -7.85 -1.68 10.22
N ASP A 91 -6.94 -2.62 10.45
CA ASP A 91 -7.31 -3.94 10.98
C ASP A 91 -7.93 -3.82 12.38
N VAL A 92 -7.28 -3.04 13.25
CA VAL A 92 -7.75 -2.72 14.60
C VAL A 92 -7.43 -1.27 14.94
N VAL A 93 -8.33 -0.58 15.62
CA VAL A 93 -8.09 0.74 16.23
C VAL A 93 -8.50 0.70 17.70
N GLU A 94 -7.55 0.99 18.58
CA GLU A 94 -7.78 1.11 20.02
C GLU A 94 -8.04 2.59 20.37
N PHE A 95 -9.17 2.86 21.00
CA PHE A 95 -9.55 4.17 21.53
C PHE A 95 -9.42 4.15 23.05
N HIS A 96 -8.41 4.84 23.56
CA HIS A 96 -8.06 4.85 24.97
C HIS A 96 -8.89 5.88 25.76
N PRO A 97 -9.11 5.67 27.08
CA PRO A 97 -9.86 6.60 27.92
C PRO A 97 -9.25 8.02 28.02
N ASP A 98 -7.95 8.16 27.81
CA ASP A 98 -7.24 9.45 27.76
C ASP A 98 -7.43 10.18 26.42
N GLY A 99 -8.18 9.59 25.49
CA GLY A 99 -8.44 10.12 24.17
C GLY A 99 -7.41 9.72 23.11
N ALA A 100 -6.38 8.94 23.46
CA ALA A 100 -5.42 8.44 22.49
C ALA A 100 -6.07 7.45 21.51
N ILE A 101 -5.72 7.58 20.24
CA ILE A 101 -6.12 6.68 19.15
C ILE A 101 -4.89 5.90 18.74
N TYR A 102 -5.00 4.58 18.69
CA TYR A 102 -3.86 3.68 18.48
C TYR A 102 -4.20 2.60 17.43
N PRO A 103 -3.85 2.82 16.15
CA PRO A 103 -4.04 1.81 15.11
C PRO A 103 -3.08 0.63 15.27
N VAL A 104 -3.57 -0.57 15.00
CA VAL A 104 -2.80 -1.82 15.02
C VAL A 104 -3.00 -2.57 13.69
N GLU A 105 -1.91 -2.67 12.91
CA GLU A 105 -1.87 -3.39 11.63
C GLU A 105 -1.40 -4.83 11.84
N TYR A 106 -2.14 -5.81 11.32
CA TYR A 106 -1.83 -7.23 11.45
C TYR A 106 -1.02 -7.70 10.25
N LYS A 107 0.12 -8.35 10.52
CA LYS A 107 0.95 -8.96 9.47
C LYS A 107 1.10 -10.46 9.68
N HIS A 108 0.77 -11.20 8.62
CA HIS A 108 1.12 -12.60 8.49
C HIS A 108 2.59 -12.73 8.05
N GLY A 109 3.36 -13.53 8.80
CA GLY A 109 4.77 -13.78 8.50
C GLY A 109 5.75 -13.13 9.47
N LYS A 110 7.04 -13.40 9.23
CA LYS A 110 8.14 -12.84 10.01
C LYS A 110 8.25 -11.34 9.78
N ARG A 111 8.84 -10.65 10.75
CA ARG A 111 9.21 -9.24 10.63
C ARG A 111 10.00 -9.02 9.34
N LYS A 112 9.50 -8.13 8.48
CA LYS A 112 10.23 -7.69 7.29
C LYS A 112 11.19 -6.56 7.66
N ARG A 113 12.29 -6.46 6.91
CA ARG A 113 13.34 -5.46 7.11
C ARG A 113 12.94 -4.06 6.63
N TRP A 114 11.85 -3.95 5.88
CA TRP A 114 11.52 -2.77 5.07
C TRP A 114 10.48 -1.88 5.76
N ILE A 115 10.49 -0.59 5.41
CA ILE A 115 9.64 0.46 6.00
C ILE A 115 8.20 0.45 5.50
N ASN A 116 7.85 -0.44 4.57
CA ASN A 116 6.56 -0.46 3.87
C ASN A 116 5.37 -0.59 4.83
N ASP A 117 5.53 -1.37 5.91
CA ASP A 117 4.47 -1.55 6.91
C ASP A 117 4.29 -0.28 7.76
N ASP A 118 5.39 0.37 8.16
CA ASP A 118 5.38 1.64 8.92
C ASP A 118 4.74 2.75 8.09
N LEU A 119 5.03 2.80 6.79
CA LEU A 119 4.46 3.80 5.89
C LEU A 119 2.94 3.63 5.74
N GLN A 120 2.46 2.38 5.62
CA GLN A 120 1.03 2.10 5.59
C GLN A 120 0.34 2.47 6.91
N LEU A 121 0.95 2.11 8.04
CA LEU A 121 0.44 2.43 9.37
C LEU A 121 0.39 3.95 9.60
N ALA A 122 1.39 4.69 9.13
CA ALA A 122 1.38 6.15 9.20
C ALA A 122 0.31 6.77 8.30
N ALA A 123 0.04 6.18 7.14
CA ALA A 123 -1.06 6.62 6.28
C ALA A 123 -2.43 6.37 6.93
N GLN A 124 -2.61 5.23 7.61
CA GLN A 124 -3.79 4.96 8.45
C GLN A 124 -3.92 5.99 9.58
N ALA A 125 -2.81 6.31 10.27
CA ALA A 125 -2.79 7.32 11.31
C ALA A 125 -3.21 8.70 10.78
N LEU A 126 -2.70 9.13 9.62
CA LEU A 126 -3.10 10.40 8.99
C LEU A 126 -4.59 10.43 8.62
N CYS A 127 -5.15 9.33 8.13
CA CYS A 127 -6.59 9.24 7.86
C CYS A 127 -7.40 9.36 9.16
N LEU A 128 -6.99 8.66 10.22
CA LEU A 128 -7.62 8.77 11.54
C LEU A 128 -7.52 10.19 12.11
N GLU A 129 -6.38 10.87 11.94
CA GLU A 129 -6.21 12.26 12.36
C GLU A 129 -7.23 13.19 11.67
N GLU A 130 -7.40 13.04 10.35
CA GLU A 130 -8.35 13.83 9.58
C GLU A 130 -9.81 13.54 9.95
N MET A 131 -10.17 12.26 10.07
CA MET A 131 -11.53 11.84 10.40
C MET A 131 -11.97 12.23 11.81
N THR A 132 -11.04 12.25 12.77
CA THR A 132 -11.36 12.45 14.19
C THR A 132 -10.99 13.84 14.71
N GLY A 133 -10.18 14.60 13.96
CA GLY A 133 -9.61 15.88 14.41
C GLY A 133 -8.63 15.74 15.59
N LYS A 134 -8.13 14.53 15.87
CA LYS A 134 -7.23 14.24 17.00
C LYS A 134 -5.89 13.70 16.51
N PRO A 135 -4.76 14.04 17.16
CA PRO A 135 -3.46 13.51 16.76
C PRO A 135 -3.35 12.00 17.03
N VAL A 136 -2.67 11.28 16.13
CA VAL A 136 -2.35 9.86 16.25
C VAL A 136 -0.83 9.73 16.33
N ALA A 137 -0.30 9.80 17.54
CA ALA A 137 1.15 9.87 17.76
C ALA A 137 1.87 8.53 17.56
N ARG A 138 1.17 7.41 17.72
CA ARG A 138 1.77 6.06 17.74
C ARG A 138 0.76 5.03 17.22
N GLY A 139 1.28 3.91 16.75
CA GLY A 139 0.51 2.71 16.46
C GLY A 139 1.39 1.48 16.59
N ALA A 140 0.87 0.30 16.25
CA ALA A 140 1.64 -0.93 16.28
C ALA A 140 1.47 -1.79 15.02
N ILE A 141 2.52 -2.55 14.72
CA ILE A 141 2.45 -3.69 13.81
C ILE A 141 2.47 -4.96 14.65
N PHE A 142 1.41 -5.76 14.53
CA PHE A 142 1.27 -7.04 15.21
C PHE A 142 1.70 -8.20 14.31
N HIS A 143 2.73 -8.93 14.72
CA HIS A 143 3.22 -10.10 13.99
C HIS A 143 2.57 -11.37 14.54
N GLN A 144 1.69 -12.00 13.78
CA GLN A 144 0.94 -13.19 14.26
C GLN A 144 1.85 -14.39 14.61
N GLN A 145 2.95 -14.58 13.88
CA GLN A 145 3.87 -15.71 14.14
C GLN A 145 4.60 -15.59 15.47
N SER A 146 5.02 -14.37 15.85
CA SER A 146 5.73 -14.13 17.10
C SER A 146 4.81 -13.68 18.24
N LYS A 147 3.55 -13.33 17.94
CA LYS A 147 2.58 -12.71 18.86
C LYS A 147 3.12 -11.46 19.55
N ARG A 148 3.98 -10.69 18.86
CA ARG A 148 4.58 -9.46 19.39
C ARG A 148 4.10 -8.24 18.62
N ARG A 149 3.84 -7.15 19.37
CA ARG A 149 3.61 -5.79 18.84
C ARG A 149 4.96 -5.10 18.67
N ARG A 150 5.20 -4.50 17.51
CA ARG A 150 6.24 -3.50 17.32
C ARG A 150 5.58 -2.15 17.24
N GLU A 151 5.87 -1.31 18.21
CA GLU A 151 5.38 0.06 18.24
C GLU A 151 6.10 0.91 17.19
N VAL A 152 5.34 1.78 16.55
CA VAL A 152 5.80 2.74 15.55
C VAL A 152 5.37 4.12 16.02
N VAL A 153 6.34 5.03 16.15
CA VAL A 153 6.06 6.44 16.42
C VAL A 153 5.76 7.13 15.10
N ILE A 154 4.63 7.81 15.00
CA ILE A 154 4.19 8.52 13.80
C ILE A 154 4.84 9.91 13.80
N THR A 155 6.12 9.94 13.42
CA THR A 155 6.91 11.18 13.36
C THR A 155 6.51 12.03 12.16
N GLU A 156 6.83 13.33 12.21
CA GLU A 156 6.59 14.21 11.07
C GLU A 156 7.35 13.76 9.82
N THR A 157 8.57 13.21 9.97
CA THR A 157 9.32 12.61 8.87
C THR A 157 8.55 11.45 8.21
N LEU A 158 7.89 10.62 9.00
CA LEU A 158 7.11 9.50 8.47
C LEU A 158 5.82 10.00 7.80
N LYS A 159 5.16 11.01 8.37
CA LYS A 159 4.01 11.69 7.75
C LYS A 159 4.40 12.30 6.41
N GLN A 160 5.54 12.98 6.34
CA GLN A 160 6.06 13.55 5.10
C GLN A 160 6.37 12.47 4.06
N ALA A 161 6.97 11.34 4.47
CA ALA A 161 7.19 10.21 3.58
C ALA A 161 5.88 9.64 3.00
N VAL A 162 4.79 9.63 3.77
CA VAL A 162 3.46 9.24 3.24
C VAL A 162 2.99 10.22 2.17
N ARG A 163 3.10 11.53 2.43
CA ARG A 163 2.69 12.57 1.48
C ARG A 163 3.48 12.47 0.17
N GLU A 164 4.79 12.25 0.26
CA GLU A 164 5.68 12.07 -0.89
C GLU A 164 5.37 10.79 -1.66
N ALA A 165 5.22 9.67 -0.95
CA ALA A 165 4.87 8.40 -1.57
C ALA A 165 3.52 8.48 -2.29
N ALA A 166 2.50 9.09 -1.68
CA ALA A 166 1.20 9.28 -2.31
C ALA A 166 1.31 10.08 -3.62
N LYS A 167 2.11 11.16 -3.64
CA LYS A 167 2.38 11.91 -4.88
C LYS A 167 3.09 11.07 -5.92
N SER A 168 4.14 10.34 -5.54
CA SER A 168 4.89 9.50 -6.48
C SER A 168 4.06 8.33 -7.03
N ILE A 169 3.18 7.76 -6.22
CA ILE A 169 2.24 6.71 -6.65
C ILE A 169 1.31 7.26 -7.72
N ARG A 170 0.69 8.43 -7.50
CA ARG A 170 -0.16 9.07 -8.52
C ARG A 170 0.57 9.27 -9.83
N ILE A 171 1.79 9.82 -9.79
CA ILE A 171 2.63 10.00 -10.99
C ILE A 171 2.91 8.66 -11.67
N THR A 172 3.20 7.62 -10.88
CA THR A 172 3.51 6.29 -11.39
C THR A 172 2.29 5.62 -12.04
N LEU A 173 1.11 5.70 -11.42
CA LEU A 173 -0.11 5.05 -11.90
C LEU A 173 -0.75 5.81 -13.07
N ASN A 174 -0.65 7.14 -13.09
CA ASN A 174 -1.11 7.96 -14.21
C ASN A 174 -0.12 7.96 -15.38
N GLY A 175 1.10 7.45 -15.16
CA GLY A 175 2.10 7.31 -16.20
C GLY A 175 1.84 6.12 -17.11
N ALA A 176 2.11 6.27 -18.40
CA ALA A 176 1.97 5.19 -19.38
C ALA A 176 3.09 4.13 -19.31
N LYS A 177 4.07 4.29 -18.42
CA LYS A 177 5.27 3.43 -18.37
C LYS A 177 5.45 2.78 -17.01
N CYS A 178 5.37 1.45 -17.00
CA CYS A 178 5.72 0.63 -15.86
C CYS A 178 7.16 0.93 -15.38
N PRO A 179 7.38 1.23 -14.08
CA PRO A 179 8.73 1.46 -13.55
C PRO A 179 9.66 0.28 -13.83
N PRO A 180 10.96 0.53 -14.07
CA PRO A 180 11.92 -0.56 -14.26
C PRO A 180 12.01 -1.42 -13.00
N PRO A 181 12.46 -2.69 -13.13
CA PRO A 181 12.86 -3.47 -11.97
C PRO A 181 13.85 -2.69 -11.10
N LEU A 182 13.87 -2.99 -9.80
CA LEU A 182 14.88 -2.40 -8.91
C LEU A 182 16.28 -2.71 -9.47
N GLN A 183 17.16 -1.70 -9.52
CA GLN A 183 18.53 -1.81 -10.05
C GLN A 183 19.37 -2.90 -9.36
N THR A 184 18.90 -3.39 -8.21
CA THR A 184 19.33 -4.65 -7.62
C THR A 184 18.18 -5.67 -7.71
N PRO A 185 18.07 -6.42 -8.83
CA PRO A 185 17.17 -7.57 -8.94
C PRO A 185 17.45 -8.62 -7.84
N HIS A 186 18.63 -8.56 -7.21
CA HIS A 186 19.06 -9.37 -6.08
C HIS A 186 18.94 -8.67 -4.71
N SER A 187 18.30 -7.50 -4.62
CA SER A 187 17.86 -7.04 -3.30
C SER A 187 16.99 -8.17 -2.73
N GLY A 188 17.21 -8.55 -1.47
CA GLY A 188 16.44 -9.65 -0.83
C GLY A 188 14.91 -9.49 -0.93
N ARG A 189 14.41 -8.33 -1.39
CA ARG A 189 13.03 -8.07 -1.80
C ARG A 189 12.58 -8.98 -2.94
N CYS A 190 13.25 -8.99 -4.09
CA CYS A 190 12.73 -9.73 -5.26
C CYS A 190 12.59 -11.24 -4.96
N GLY A 191 13.48 -11.82 -4.16
CA GLY A 191 13.38 -13.21 -3.72
C GLY A 191 12.15 -13.53 -2.86
N GLU A 192 11.62 -12.55 -2.13
CA GLU A 192 10.40 -12.67 -1.31
C GLU A 192 9.15 -12.07 -2.00
N CYS A 193 9.29 -11.56 -3.22
CA CYS A 193 8.21 -10.87 -3.93
C CYS A 193 7.24 -11.87 -4.54
N SER A 194 5.96 -11.78 -4.18
CA SER A 194 4.89 -12.63 -4.72
C SER A 194 4.70 -12.50 -6.23
N LEU A 195 5.07 -11.35 -6.80
CA LEU A 195 4.98 -11.06 -8.23
C LEU A 195 6.28 -11.33 -8.99
N ARG A 196 7.30 -11.96 -8.39
CA ARG A 196 8.58 -12.19 -9.07
C ARG A 196 8.41 -12.93 -10.40
N THR A 197 7.56 -13.95 -10.44
CA THR A 197 7.31 -14.77 -11.64
C THR A 197 6.55 -14.02 -12.73
N ILE A 198 5.81 -12.96 -12.38
CA ILE A 198 5.12 -12.10 -13.36
C ILE A 198 6.07 -10.97 -13.80
N CYS A 199 6.81 -10.41 -12.84
CA CYS A 199 7.72 -9.29 -13.05
C CYS A 199 8.97 -9.68 -13.85
N GLU A 200 9.45 -10.92 -13.70
CA GLU A 200 10.68 -11.48 -14.28
C GLU A 200 11.83 -10.45 -14.38
N PRO A 201 12.31 -9.94 -13.24
CA PRO A 201 13.19 -8.77 -13.22
C PRO A 201 14.50 -9.00 -13.97
N GLU A 202 14.99 -10.24 -14.04
CA GLU A 202 16.17 -10.63 -14.80
C GLU A 202 15.95 -10.48 -16.32
N MET A 203 14.80 -10.93 -16.83
CA MET A 203 14.46 -10.82 -18.26
C MET A 203 14.18 -9.38 -18.67
N VAL A 204 13.40 -8.65 -17.87
CA VAL A 204 13.07 -7.25 -18.13
C VAL A 204 14.32 -6.37 -18.04
N GLY A 205 15.23 -6.66 -17.11
CA GLY A 205 16.52 -5.97 -17.00
C GLY A 205 17.46 -6.24 -18.18
N ALA A 206 17.42 -7.46 -18.74
CA ALA A 206 18.25 -7.85 -19.89
C ALA A 206 17.69 -7.38 -21.24
N ALA A 207 16.44 -6.92 -21.31
CA ALA A 207 15.78 -6.55 -22.57
C ALA A 207 16.57 -5.55 -23.45
N PRO A 208 17.25 -4.51 -22.92
CA PRO A 208 18.10 -3.65 -23.74
C PRO A 208 19.27 -4.41 -24.37
N VAL A 209 19.94 -5.27 -23.60
CA VAL A 209 21.08 -6.09 -24.08
C VAL A 209 20.61 -7.10 -25.12
N LEU A 210 19.47 -7.75 -24.90
CA LEU A 210 18.88 -8.68 -25.86
C LEU A 210 18.45 -7.99 -27.15
N SER A 211 17.95 -6.76 -27.06
CA SER A 211 17.61 -5.94 -28.24
C SER A 211 18.84 -5.59 -29.06
N ASP A 212 19.97 -5.30 -28.41
CA ASP A 212 21.22 -5.03 -29.11
C ASP A 212 21.80 -6.28 -29.77
N ILE A 213 21.79 -7.43 -29.08
CA ILE A 213 22.18 -8.72 -29.67
C ILE A 213 21.26 -9.12 -30.84
N ALA A 214 19.96 -8.86 -30.72
CA ALA A 214 18.99 -9.18 -31.76
C ALA A 214 19.26 -8.45 -33.08
N LYS A 215 19.83 -7.23 -33.04
CA LYS A 215 20.18 -6.46 -34.24
C LYS A 215 21.27 -7.14 -35.07
N THR A 216 22.19 -7.84 -34.42
CA THR A 216 23.34 -8.51 -35.06
C THR A 216 23.14 -10.03 -35.16
N LEU A 217 21.99 -10.56 -34.75
CA LEU A 217 21.74 -12.02 -34.65
C LEU A 217 21.83 -12.75 -35.99
N PHE A 218 21.56 -12.06 -37.09
CA PHE A 218 21.61 -12.60 -38.45
C PHE A 218 22.77 -12.05 -39.27
N GLU A 219 23.69 -11.30 -38.64
CA GLU A 219 24.94 -10.93 -39.28
C GLU A 219 25.86 -12.15 -39.22
N PRO A 220 26.18 -12.79 -40.36
CA PRO A 220 27.11 -13.91 -40.36
C PRO A 220 28.45 -13.42 -39.82
N GLU A 221 29.05 -14.18 -38.90
CA GLU A 221 30.46 -13.97 -38.56
C GLU A 221 31.26 -14.13 -39.86
N GLU A 222 31.78 -13.04 -40.40
CA GLU A 222 32.71 -13.13 -41.52
C GLU A 222 33.88 -14.00 -41.05
N ASP A 223 34.12 -15.09 -41.77
CA ASP A 223 35.14 -16.09 -41.49
C ASP A 223 36.43 -15.42 -40.98
N LEU A 224 36.71 -15.62 -39.68
CA LEU A 224 37.99 -15.24 -39.09
C LEU A 224 39.11 -15.96 -39.86
N PRO A 225 40.10 -15.24 -40.41
CA PRO A 225 41.20 -15.84 -41.17
C PRO A 225 42.10 -16.75 -40.33
#